data_AF-A0A931ZVI2-F1
#
_entry.id   AF-A0A931ZVI2-F1
#
_cell.length_a   1.000
_cell.length_b   1.000
_cell.length_c   1.000
_cell.angle_alpha   90.00
_cell.angle_beta   90.00
_cell.angle_gamma   90.00
#
_symmetry.space_group_name_H-M   'P 1'
#
loop_
_entity.id
_entity.type
_entity.pdbx_description
1 polymer ?
#
loop_
_entity_poly.entity_id
_entity_poly.type
_entity_poly.pdbx_seq_one_letter_code
_entity_poly.pdbx_strand_id
1 'polypeptide(L)' 'MRVAVGTSGYAYKEWKGSFYPEKLPQDQMLRYYGEQF' A
#
# COMPACT_ATOMS: atom_id res chain seq x y z
N MET A 1 -6.30 10.78 22.11
CA MET A 1 -6.54 9.38 21.69
C MET A 1 -5.86 9.18 20.34
N ARG A 2 -5.01 8.17 20.17
CA ARG A 2 -4.41 7.84 18.86
C ARG A 2 -5.22 6.71 18.24
N VAL A 3 -5.68 6.92 17.00
CA VAL A 3 -6.41 5.92 16.22
C VAL A 3 -5.43 5.39 15.17
N ALA A 4 -5.21 4.08 15.18
CA ALA A 4 -4.47 3.40 14.12
C ALA A 4 -5.46 2.90 13.07
N VAL A 5 -5.19 3.19 11.80
CA VAL A 5 -6.01 2.78 10.66
C VAL A 5 -5.15 2.03 9.65
N GLY A 6 -5.78 1.09 8.94
CA GLY A 6 -5.12 0.26 7.93
C GLY A 6 -6.11 -0.73 7.31
N THR A 7 -5.60 -1.60 6.45
CA THR A 7 -6.39 -2.59 5.70
C THR A 7 -5.96 -4.02 6.01
N SER A 8 -6.89 -4.98 5.88
CA SER A 8 -6.62 -6.42 6.06
C SER A 8 -5.85 -6.99 4.87
N GLY A 9 -4.60 -6.56 4.71
CA GLY A 9 -3.76 -6.88 3.55
C GLY A 9 -3.37 -5.64 2.77
N TYR A 10 -2.28 -5.75 2.01
CA TYR A 10 -1.71 -4.64 1.23
C TYR A 10 -1.29 -5.06 -0.19
N ALA A 11 -1.04 -6.35 -0.46
CA ALA A 11 -0.45 -6.82 -1.71
C ALA A 11 -1.47 -7.10 -2.83
N TYR A 12 -2.37 -6.14 -3.09
CA TYR A 12 -3.38 -6.23 -4.15
C TYR A 12 -2.83 -5.68 -5.47
N LYS A 13 -2.92 -6.46 -6.56
CA LYS A 13 -2.38 -6.04 -7.88
C LYS A 13 -3.28 -5.00 -8.55
N GLU A 14 -4.56 -5.08 -8.27
CA GLU A 14 -5.63 -4.18 -8.73
C GLU A 14 -5.44 -2.75 -8.20
N TRP A 15 -4.64 -2.58 -7.15
CA TRP A 15 -4.30 -1.27 -6.60
C TRP A 15 -3.17 -0.58 -7.38
N LYS A 16 -2.50 -1.26 -8.32
CA LYS A 16 -1.53 -0.61 -9.22
C LYS A 16 -2.26 0.32 -10.19
N GLY A 17 -1.73 1.54 -10.33
CA GLY A 17 -2.31 2.61 -11.13
C GLY A 17 -3.30 3.50 -10.36
N SER A 18 -3.93 3.00 -9.30
CA SER A 18 -4.88 3.76 -8.48
C SER A 18 -4.27 4.20 -7.14
N PHE A 19 -3.62 3.29 -6.41
CA PHE A 19 -2.96 3.55 -5.13
C PHE A 19 -1.44 3.35 -5.22
N TYR A 20 -1.01 2.22 -5.78
CA TYR A 20 0.41 1.96 -6.06
C TYR A 20 0.80 2.55 -7.41
N PRO A 21 2.02 3.10 -7.56
CA PRO A 21 2.56 3.41 -8.88
C PRO A 21 2.54 2.19 -9.80
N GLU A 22 2.20 2.41 -11.07
CA GLU A 22 1.98 1.33 -12.05
C GLU A 22 3.18 0.39 -12.21
N LYS A 23 4.40 0.94 -12.12
CA LYS A 23 5.66 0.20 -12.24
C LYS A 23 6.27 -0.20 -10.89
N LEU A 24 5.54 -0.05 -9.78
CA LEU A 24 6.06 -0.41 -8.46
C LEU A 24 6.32 -1.92 -8.38
N PRO A 25 7.54 -2.36 -8.03
CA PRO A 25 7.85 -3.76 -7.72
C PRO A 25 7.00 -4.27 -6.54
N GLN A 26 6.60 -5.55 -6.58
CA GLN A 26 5.69 -6.10 -5.57
C GLN A 26 6.33 -6.18 -4.17
N ASP A 27 7.63 -6.46 -4.10
CA ASP A 27 8.42 -6.49 -2.87
C ASP A 27 8.53 -5.10 -2.20
N GLN A 28 8.33 -4.02 -2.96
CA GLN A 28 8.33 -2.64 -2.45
C GLN A 28 6.95 -2.15 -1.99
N MET A 29 5.87 -2.92 -2.22
CA MET A 29 4.50 -2.51 -1.87
C MET A 29 4.32 -2.24 -0.38
N LEU A 30 4.88 -3.09 0.49
CA LEU A 30 4.74 -2.93 1.94
C LEU A 30 5.36 -1.61 2.42
N ARG A 31 6.56 -1.29 1.91
CA ARG A 31 7.24 -0.05 2.23
C ARG A 31 6.42 1.16 1.77
N TYR A 32 5.97 1.15 0.52
CA TYR A 32 5.17 2.25 -0.02
C TYR A 32 3.87 2.43 0.77
N TYR A 33 3.16 1.34 1.07
CA TYR A 33 1.93 1.35 1.86
C TYR A 33 2.16 2.00 3.23
N GLY A 34 3.24 1.63 3.94
CA GLY A 34 3.57 2.18 5.26
C GLY A 34 3.99 3.66 5.25
N GLU A 35 4.36 4.22 4.10
CA GLU A 35 4.66 5.65 3.95
C GLU A 35 3.40 6.50 3.71
N GLN A 36 2.22 5.88 3.45
CA GLN A 36 0.97 6.59 3.17
C GLN A 36 0.04 6.75 4.39
N PHE A 37 0.36 6.14 5.55
CA PHE A 37 -0.47 6.16 6.77
C PHE A 37 0.31 6.60 8.01
#